data_AF-A0A520AFH3-F1
#
_entry.id   AF-A0A520AFH3-F1
#
_cell.length_a   1.000
_cell.length_b   1.000
_cell.length_c   1.000
_cell.angle_alpha   90.00
_cell.angle_beta   90.00
_cell.angle_gamma   90.00
#
_symmetry.space_group_name_H-M   'P 1'
#
loop_
_entity.id
_entity.type
_entity.pdbx_description
1 polymer ?
#
loop_
_entity_poly.entity_id
_entity_poly.type
_entity_poly.pdbx_seq_one_letter_code
_entity_poly.pdbx_strand_id
1 'polypeptide(L)'
;TTQGPVDWTIGGKAPTAKADAMLGAHAGHDGMVMAAPPIRPAELGRVIATVRPLRIAPPVLLSPPAHEGAPWAVSSDAADRPLRSDAQVDGATGRLVGRVAFADRHWIDRVIGYGIAAHEGALFGIANQILGTLTALLLTVLAVSGGIMWWRRRPTGLLGAPLPQNRPRFRIGLVAAIVGLGVYMPLFGTTLVIVLVVERVVLRRIAKTRRWLGLGRAASS
;
A
#
# COMPACT_ATOMS: atom_id res chain seq x y z
N THR A 1 19.48 -23.60 4.02
CA THR A 1 20.49 -22.65 4.51
C THR A 1 20.19 -21.27 3.95
N THR A 2 20.28 -20.27 4.81
CA THR A 2 20.27 -18.84 4.50
C THR A 2 21.45 -18.48 3.58
N GLN A 3 21.28 -18.47 2.26
CA GLN A 3 22.36 -18.01 1.36
C GLN A 3 21.80 -17.21 0.19
N GLY A 4 21.29 -16.02 0.50
CA GLY A 4 21.05 -14.94 -0.44
C GLY A 4 20.98 -13.63 0.34
N PRO A 5 21.70 -12.56 -0.04
CA PRO A 5 21.62 -11.28 0.65
C PRO A 5 20.19 -10.74 0.57
N VAL A 6 19.67 -10.24 1.70
CA VAL A 6 18.41 -9.50 1.76
C VAL A 6 18.64 -8.12 1.14
N ASP A 7 18.09 -7.86 -0.04
CA ASP A 7 18.39 -6.69 -0.88
C ASP A 7 17.18 -5.76 -1.13
N TRP A 8 16.26 -5.59 -0.18
CA TRP A 8 15.17 -4.63 -0.42
C TRP A 8 15.72 -3.19 -0.51
N THR A 9 15.55 -2.58 -1.69
CA THR A 9 15.86 -1.17 -1.95
C THR A 9 14.57 -0.36 -1.80
N ILE A 10 14.48 0.49 -0.78
CA ILE A 10 13.47 1.56 -0.77
C ILE A 10 13.88 2.55 -1.85
N GLY A 11 13.19 2.51 -2.99
CA GLY A 11 13.30 3.49 -4.07
C GLY A 11 14.54 3.39 -4.94
N GLY A 12 14.35 3.01 -6.21
CA GLY A 12 15.23 3.47 -7.30
C GLY A 12 16.01 2.42 -8.09
N LYS A 13 15.93 1.11 -7.80
CA LYS A 13 16.49 0.08 -8.70
C LYS A 13 15.44 -0.95 -9.08
N ALA A 14 15.34 -1.21 -10.38
CA ALA A 14 14.44 -2.21 -10.95
C ALA A 14 14.78 -3.60 -10.37
N PRO A 15 13.77 -4.40 -10.00
CA PRO A 15 13.98 -5.74 -9.48
C PRO A 15 14.72 -6.60 -10.52
N THR A 16 15.73 -7.34 -10.08
CA THR A 16 16.44 -8.30 -10.94
C THR A 16 15.46 -9.38 -11.43
N ALA A 17 15.12 -9.34 -12.72
CA ALA A 17 14.58 -10.41 -13.56
C ALA A 17 13.47 -11.31 -12.96
N LYS A 18 12.65 -10.80 -12.05
CA LYS A 18 11.46 -11.49 -11.51
C LYS A 18 10.16 -10.69 -11.62
N ALA A 19 10.17 -9.55 -12.31
CA ALA A 19 8.97 -8.74 -12.51
C ALA A 19 8.82 -8.12 -13.92
N ASP A 20 9.53 -8.63 -14.93
CA ASP A 20 9.40 -8.11 -16.31
C ASP A 20 8.49 -8.96 -17.19
N ALA A 21 7.31 -9.27 -16.64
CA ALA A 21 6.19 -9.77 -17.44
C ALA A 21 4.90 -8.98 -17.13
N MET A 22 5.05 -7.68 -16.95
CA MET A 22 3.99 -6.71 -17.12
C MET A 22 4.28 -5.96 -18.41
N LEU A 23 3.61 -6.34 -19.50
CA LEU A 23 3.53 -5.56 -20.73
C LEU A 23 2.93 -4.20 -20.39
N GLY A 24 3.78 -3.19 -20.16
CA GLY A 24 3.37 -1.84 -19.81
C GLY A 24 4.51 -0.86 -20.05
N ALA A 25 4.33 -0.03 -21.07
CA ALA A 25 5.25 1.03 -21.46
C ALA A 25 5.46 2.03 -20.32
N HIS A 26 6.72 2.15 -19.88
CA HIS A 26 7.20 3.30 -19.12
C HIS A 26 8.19 4.07 -19.98
N ALA A 27 7.86 5.32 -20.26
CA ALA A 27 8.63 6.24 -21.07
C ALA A 27 9.95 6.61 -20.39
N GLY A 28 11.04 6.50 -21.16
CA GLY A 28 12.35 7.02 -20.83
C GLY A 28 13.27 5.98 -20.20
N HIS A 29 14.01 5.26 -21.04
CA HIS A 29 15.42 4.88 -20.88
C HIS A 29 15.86 4.18 -22.19
N ASP A 30 16.85 4.73 -22.89
CA ASP A 30 17.49 4.14 -24.08
C ASP A 30 18.33 2.91 -23.69
N GLY A 31 17.67 1.85 -23.22
CA GLY A 31 18.27 0.54 -22.99
C GLY A 31 17.86 -0.38 -24.13
N MET A 32 18.84 -1.01 -24.77
CA MET A 32 18.66 -2.04 -25.80
C MET A 32 17.49 -2.97 -25.43
N VAL A 33 16.38 -2.85 -26.17
CA VAL A 33 15.26 -3.78 -26.05
C VAL A 33 15.75 -5.12 -26.58
N MET A 34 16.18 -6.00 -25.68
CA MET A 34 16.41 -7.40 -26.05
C MET A 34 15.08 -7.93 -26.54
N ALA A 35 15.02 -8.30 -27.82
CA ALA A 35 13.84 -8.90 -28.40
C ALA A 35 13.50 -10.15 -27.58
N ALA A 36 12.32 -10.14 -26.95
CA ALA A 36 11.83 -11.32 -26.25
C ALA A 36 11.77 -12.50 -27.24
N PRO A 37 12.17 -13.72 -26.84
CA PRO A 37 12.06 -14.87 -27.71
C PRO A 37 10.62 -15.02 -28.23
N PRO A 38 10.43 -15.42 -29.50
CA PRO A 38 9.10 -15.60 -30.04
C PRO A 38 8.34 -16.65 -29.24
N ILE A 39 7.10 -16.35 -28.84
CA ILE A 39 6.24 -17.30 -28.14
C ILE A 39 5.90 -18.44 -29.09
N ARG A 40 6.34 -19.66 -28.76
CA ARG A 40 6.05 -20.87 -29.53
C ARG A 40 4.74 -21.51 -29.01
N PRO A 41 3.67 -21.62 -29.83
CA PRO A 41 2.38 -22.14 -29.35
C PRO A 41 2.44 -23.55 -28.77
N ALA A 42 3.32 -24.41 -29.29
CA ALA A 42 3.54 -25.76 -28.77
C ALA A 42 4.12 -25.77 -27.34
N GLU A 43 4.95 -24.79 -26.99
CA GLU A 43 5.49 -24.65 -25.63
C GLU A 43 4.42 -24.20 -24.67
N LEU A 44 3.65 -23.18 -25.05
CA LEU A 44 2.53 -22.69 -24.26
C LEU A 44 1.52 -23.82 -23.98
N GLY A 45 1.20 -24.65 -24.98
CA GLY A 45 0.35 -25.82 -24.81
C GLY A 45 0.87 -26.80 -23.76
N ARG A 46 2.17 -27.12 -23.78
CA ARG A 46 2.82 -27.97 -22.77
C ARG A 46 2.79 -27.35 -21.37
N VAL A 47 3.11 -26.06 -21.27
CA VAL A 47 3.08 -25.34 -19.98
C VAL A 47 1.67 -25.37 -19.40
N ILE A 48 0.63 -25.10 -20.20
CA ILE A 48 -0.77 -25.17 -19.75
C ILE A 48 -1.13 -26.58 -19.28
N ALA A 49 -0.70 -27.62 -20.00
CA ALA A 49 -0.94 -29.02 -19.63
C ALA A 49 -0.30 -29.37 -18.29
N THR A 50 0.90 -28.87 -18.00
CA THR A 50 1.60 -29.06 -16.72
C THR A 50 1.00 -28.23 -15.58
N VAL A 51 0.54 -27.02 -15.85
CA VAL A 51 0.02 -26.10 -14.83
C VAL A 51 -1.39 -26.45 -14.37
N ARG A 52 -2.28 -26.88 -15.29
CA ARG A 52 -3.67 -27.24 -14.97
C ARG A 52 -3.81 -28.19 -13.76
N PRO A 53 -3.08 -29.32 -13.66
CA PRO A 53 -3.21 -30.23 -12.53
C PRO A 53 -2.68 -29.66 -11.21
N LEU A 54 -1.86 -28.59 -11.22
CA LEU A 54 -1.31 -27.97 -10.01
C LEU A 54 -2.34 -27.17 -9.20
N ARG A 55 -3.53 -26.92 -9.78
CA ARG A 55 -4.65 -26.17 -9.17
C ARG A 55 -4.20 -24.85 -8.52
N ILE A 56 -3.37 -24.09 -9.24
CA ILE A 56 -2.94 -22.75 -8.84
C ILE A 56 -4.18 -21.84 -8.79
N ALA A 57 -4.32 -21.05 -7.72
CA ALA A 57 -5.47 -20.18 -7.53
C ALA A 57 -5.58 -19.15 -8.67
N PRO A 58 -6.77 -18.95 -9.28
CA PRO A 58 -6.95 -18.02 -10.38
C PRO A 58 -7.05 -16.56 -9.91
N PRO A 59 -6.79 -15.57 -10.80
CA PRO A 59 -6.26 -15.74 -12.15
C PRO A 59 -4.81 -16.22 -12.16
N VAL A 60 -4.46 -17.06 -13.14
CA VAL A 60 -3.10 -17.60 -13.31
C VAL A 60 -2.43 -16.87 -14.48
N LEU A 61 -1.28 -16.26 -14.21
CA LEU A 61 -0.47 -15.55 -15.18
C LEU A 61 0.64 -16.46 -15.70
N LEU A 62 0.75 -16.56 -17.01
CA LEU A 62 1.82 -17.29 -17.70
C LEU A 62 2.71 -16.27 -18.41
N SER A 63 3.96 -16.23 -17.99
CA SER A 63 4.95 -15.28 -18.50
C SER A 63 5.96 -16.05 -19.37
N PRO A 64 6.18 -15.63 -20.62
CA PRO A 64 7.17 -16.25 -21.49
C PRO A 64 8.59 -16.09 -20.92
N PRO A 65 9.53 -16.96 -21.30
CA PRO A 65 10.89 -16.90 -20.82
C PRO A 65 11.61 -15.63 -21.27
N ALA A 66 12.41 -15.04 -20.38
CA ALA A 66 13.12 -13.79 -20.64
C ALA A 66 14.25 -13.92 -21.67
N HIS A 67 14.79 -15.13 -21.84
CA HIS A 67 15.81 -15.48 -22.83
C HIS A 67 15.67 -16.95 -23.22
N GLU A 68 16.30 -17.36 -24.32
CA GLU A 68 16.29 -18.74 -24.76
C GLU A 68 16.81 -19.69 -23.68
N GLY A 69 16.09 -20.79 -23.44
CA GLY A 69 16.44 -21.79 -22.44
C GLY A 69 15.98 -21.48 -21.00
N ALA A 70 15.49 -20.26 -20.71
CA ALA A 70 14.88 -19.96 -19.42
C ALA A 70 13.52 -20.68 -19.26
N PRO A 71 13.09 -21.03 -18.03
CA PRO A 71 11.76 -21.57 -17.81
C PRO A 71 10.68 -20.50 -17.93
N TRP A 72 9.46 -20.93 -18.30
CA TRP A 72 8.25 -20.13 -18.20
C TRP A 72 7.93 -19.87 -16.73
N ALA A 73 7.62 -18.62 -16.40
CA ALA A 73 7.14 -18.26 -15.07
C ALA A 73 5.62 -18.34 -15.02
N VAL A 74 5.12 -18.97 -13.96
CA VAL A 74 3.70 -19.19 -13.71
C VAL A 74 3.40 -18.61 -12.35
N SER A 75 2.53 -17.61 -12.27
CA SER A 75 2.23 -16.94 -11.00
C SER A 75 0.73 -16.84 -10.78
N SER A 76 0.30 -17.01 -9.53
CA SER A 76 -1.08 -16.74 -9.14
C SER A 76 -1.27 -15.26 -8.82
N ASP A 77 -2.29 -14.65 -9.40
CA ASP A 77 -2.73 -13.30 -9.05
C ASP A 77 -4.10 -13.32 -8.33
N ALA A 78 -4.36 -14.37 -7.56
CA ALA A 78 -5.56 -14.48 -6.74
C ALA A 78 -5.69 -13.31 -5.76
N ALA A 79 -6.88 -12.74 -5.59
CA ALA A 79 -7.09 -11.63 -4.66
C ALA A 79 -6.70 -11.99 -3.21
N ASP A 80 -7.03 -13.22 -2.79
CA ASP A 80 -6.62 -13.75 -1.50
C ASP A 80 -5.16 -14.25 -1.56
N ARG A 81 -4.24 -13.40 -1.11
CA ARG A 81 -2.79 -13.62 -1.23
C ARG A 81 -2.27 -14.91 -0.60
N PRO A 82 -2.80 -15.36 0.55
CA PRO A 82 -2.53 -16.69 1.09
C PRO A 82 -2.78 -17.87 0.14
N LEU A 83 -3.63 -17.71 -0.88
CA LEU A 83 -3.88 -18.74 -1.89
C LEU A 83 -2.87 -18.72 -3.05
N ARG A 84 -2.02 -17.70 -3.15
CA ARG A 84 -1.08 -17.55 -4.25
C ARG A 84 0.04 -18.58 -4.19
N SER A 85 0.45 -19.05 -5.37
CA SER A 85 1.65 -19.86 -5.54
C SER A 85 2.28 -19.55 -6.89
N ASP A 86 3.60 -19.71 -6.94
CA ASP A 86 4.41 -19.48 -8.14
C ASP A 86 5.06 -20.79 -8.56
N ALA A 87 5.26 -20.97 -9.85
CA ALA A 87 5.90 -22.13 -10.43
C ALA A 87 6.75 -21.74 -11.64
N GLN A 88 7.73 -22.58 -11.94
CA GLN A 88 8.57 -22.48 -13.13
C GLN A 88 8.44 -23.76 -13.93
N VAL A 89 8.17 -23.64 -15.22
CA VAL A 89 7.96 -24.79 -16.12
C VAL A 89 8.90 -24.67 -17.32
N ASP A 90 9.61 -25.73 -17.64
CA ASP A 90 10.42 -25.81 -18.86
C ASP A 90 9.48 -25.88 -20.08
N GLY A 91 9.58 -24.91 -20.99
CA GLY A 91 8.74 -24.83 -22.18
C GLY A 91 9.05 -25.90 -23.24
N ALA A 92 10.31 -26.37 -23.30
CA ALA A 92 10.74 -27.39 -24.25
C ALA A 92 10.24 -28.77 -23.81
N THR A 93 10.42 -29.12 -22.53
CA THR A 93 10.08 -30.45 -22.01
C THR A 93 8.71 -30.53 -21.35
N GLY A 94 8.12 -29.39 -20.94
CA GLY A 94 6.91 -29.35 -20.11
C GLY A 94 7.16 -29.73 -18.65
N ARG A 95 8.42 -29.93 -18.23
CA ARG A 95 8.74 -30.36 -16.87
C ARG A 95 8.61 -29.22 -15.87
N LEU A 96 8.02 -29.50 -14.70
CA LEU A 96 8.03 -28.57 -13.57
C LEU A 96 9.46 -28.43 -13.04
N VAL A 97 9.98 -27.21 -13.08
CA VAL A 97 11.32 -26.86 -12.58
C VAL A 97 11.27 -26.58 -11.08
N GLY A 98 10.24 -25.87 -10.62
CA GLY A 98 10.05 -25.56 -9.21
C GLY A 98 8.68 -24.97 -8.92
N ARG A 99 8.27 -25.04 -7.66
CA ARG A 99 7.04 -24.43 -7.15
C ARG A 99 7.31 -23.84 -5.77
N VAL A 100 6.77 -22.65 -5.53
CA VAL A 100 6.82 -21.96 -4.24
C VAL A 100 5.40 -21.60 -3.85
N ALA A 101 4.90 -22.19 -2.77
CA ALA A 101 3.61 -21.81 -2.21
C ALA A 101 3.75 -20.59 -1.29
N PHE A 102 2.64 -19.91 -0.98
CA PHE A 102 2.64 -18.83 -0.01
C PHE A 102 3.23 -19.24 1.34
N ALA A 103 3.01 -20.48 1.78
CA ALA A 103 3.53 -21.00 3.04
C ALA A 103 5.07 -21.10 3.06
N ASP A 104 5.71 -21.28 1.90
CA ASP A 104 7.16 -21.43 1.74
C ASP A 104 7.88 -20.07 1.71
N ARG A 105 7.13 -18.96 1.64
CA ARG A 105 7.68 -17.61 1.65
C ARG A 105 8.21 -17.23 3.02
N HIS A 106 9.06 -16.21 3.06
CA HIS A 106 9.58 -15.68 4.30
C HIS A 106 8.42 -15.19 5.21
N TRP A 107 8.56 -15.31 6.52
CA TRP A 107 7.47 -15.00 7.44
C TRP A 107 7.01 -13.54 7.37
N ILE A 108 7.94 -12.60 7.09
CA ILE A 108 7.63 -11.18 6.87
C ILE A 108 6.74 -11.02 5.64
N ASP A 109 7.07 -11.68 4.52
CA ASP A 109 6.27 -11.65 3.29
C ASP A 109 4.87 -12.21 3.53
N ARG A 110 4.76 -13.23 4.39
CA ARG A 110 3.47 -13.81 4.77
C ARG A 110 2.66 -12.83 5.62
N VAL A 111 3.27 -12.19 6.62
CA VAL A 111 2.60 -11.17 7.44
C VAL A 111 2.12 -10.00 6.58
N ILE A 112 2.97 -9.50 5.69
CA ILE A 112 2.59 -8.44 4.73
C ILE A 112 1.47 -8.95 3.81
N GLY A 113 1.58 -10.17 3.29
CA GLY A 113 0.56 -10.80 2.44
C GLY A 113 -0.81 -10.89 3.12
N TYR A 114 -0.86 -11.32 4.38
CA TYR A 114 -2.08 -11.31 5.18
C TYR A 114 -2.60 -9.89 5.41
N GLY A 115 -1.71 -8.95 5.76
CA GLY A 115 -2.08 -7.55 5.99
C GLY A 115 -2.72 -6.93 4.75
N ILE A 116 -2.17 -7.17 3.58
CA ILE A 116 -2.72 -6.61 2.34
C ILE A 116 -4.02 -7.33 1.94
N ALA A 117 -4.08 -8.66 2.04
CA ALA A 117 -5.33 -9.38 1.78
C ALA A 117 -6.47 -8.94 2.73
N ALA A 118 -6.15 -8.67 4.00
CA ALA A 118 -7.09 -8.12 4.95
C ALA A 118 -7.53 -6.71 4.55
N HIS A 119 -6.58 -5.84 4.21
CA HIS A 119 -6.85 -4.46 3.83
C HIS A 119 -7.68 -4.34 2.54
N GLU A 120 -7.41 -5.18 1.54
CA GLU A 120 -8.12 -5.22 0.26
C GLU A 120 -9.51 -5.88 0.36
N GLY A 121 -9.89 -6.41 1.53
CA GLY A 121 -11.18 -7.09 1.69
C GLY A 121 -11.21 -8.51 1.13
N ALA A 122 -10.06 -9.09 0.76
CA ALA A 122 -9.96 -10.40 0.12
C ALA A 122 -9.84 -11.56 1.12
N LEU A 123 -9.17 -11.31 2.25
CA LEU A 123 -9.00 -12.31 3.32
C LEU A 123 -10.37 -12.68 3.90
N PHE A 124 -10.70 -13.96 4.06
CA PHE A 124 -12.01 -14.45 4.56
C PHE A 124 -13.26 -14.01 3.75
N GLY A 125 -13.08 -13.48 2.54
CA GLY A 125 -14.18 -13.08 1.66
C GLY A 125 -15.15 -12.07 2.29
N ILE A 126 -16.45 -12.39 2.28
CA ILE A 126 -17.51 -11.44 2.67
C ILE A 126 -17.42 -10.98 4.13
N ALA A 127 -16.89 -11.83 5.03
CA ALA A 127 -16.74 -11.46 6.44
C ALA A 127 -15.84 -10.23 6.61
N ASN A 128 -14.75 -10.17 5.86
CA ASN A 128 -13.82 -9.05 5.91
C ASN A 128 -14.38 -7.80 5.22
N GLN A 129 -15.16 -7.97 4.14
CA GLN A 129 -15.87 -6.85 3.52
C GLN A 129 -16.90 -6.22 4.46
N ILE A 130 -17.65 -7.03 5.21
CA ILE A 130 -18.59 -6.53 6.22
C ILE A 130 -17.84 -5.76 7.30
N LEU A 131 -16.76 -6.35 7.85
CA LEU A 131 -15.94 -5.71 8.87
C LEU A 131 -15.34 -4.38 8.38
N GLY A 132 -14.81 -4.36 7.17
CA GLY A 132 -14.27 -3.16 6.51
C GLY A 132 -15.35 -2.10 6.31
N THR A 133 -16.53 -2.48 5.85
CA THR A 133 -17.66 -1.56 5.62
C THR A 133 -18.15 -0.94 6.93
N LEU A 134 -18.31 -1.76 7.98
CA LEU A 134 -18.69 -1.27 9.30
C LEU A 134 -17.65 -0.31 9.87
N THR A 135 -16.36 -0.65 9.75
CA THR A 135 -15.26 0.20 10.19
C THR A 135 -15.27 1.55 9.46
N ALA A 136 -15.45 1.53 8.13
CA ALA A 136 -15.52 2.74 7.31
C ALA A 136 -16.74 3.61 7.68
N LEU A 137 -17.90 3.00 7.93
CA LEU A 137 -19.11 3.70 8.36
C LEU A 137 -18.92 4.36 9.73
N LEU A 138 -18.33 3.63 10.69
CA LEU A 138 -18.03 4.17 12.02
C LEU A 138 -17.07 5.36 11.95
N LEU A 139 -16.01 5.27 11.16
CA LEU A 139 -15.07 6.37 10.94
C LEU A 139 -15.76 7.57 10.27
N THR A 140 -16.68 7.32 9.33
CA THR A 140 -17.46 8.38 8.68
C THR A 140 -18.36 9.10 9.68
N VAL A 141 -19.11 8.36 10.50
CA VAL A 141 -19.95 8.93 11.57
C VAL A 141 -19.10 9.70 12.57
N LEU A 142 -17.92 9.18 12.94
CA LEU A 142 -16.99 9.86 13.83
C LEU A 142 -16.48 11.18 13.22
N ALA A 143 -16.13 11.20 11.94
CA ALA A 143 -15.68 12.41 11.25
C ALA A 143 -16.81 13.46 11.12
N VAL A 144 -18.01 13.03 10.70
CA VAL A 144 -19.19 13.89 10.56
C VAL A 144 -19.60 14.46 11.91
N SER A 145 -19.68 13.64 12.96
CA SER A 145 -20.02 14.10 14.31
C SER A 145 -18.96 15.06 14.86
N GLY A 146 -17.67 14.83 14.58
CA GLY A 146 -16.59 15.77 14.88
C GLY A 146 -16.80 17.13 14.20
N GLY A 147 -17.15 17.11 12.90
CA GLY A 147 -17.48 18.31 12.13
C GLY A 147 -18.70 19.05 12.67
N ILE A 148 -19.77 18.33 13.02
CA ILE A 148 -20.99 18.90 13.62
C ILE A 148 -20.67 19.51 15.00
N MET A 149 -19.90 18.80 15.83
CA MET A 149 -19.48 19.32 17.14
C MET A 149 -18.63 20.59 17.00
N TRP A 150 -17.71 20.61 16.04
CA TRP A 150 -16.93 21.80 15.71
C TRP A 150 -17.83 22.94 15.25
N TRP A 151 -18.76 22.69 14.33
CA TRP A 151 -19.69 23.71 13.81
C TRP A 151 -20.58 24.30 14.90
N ARG A 152 -21.06 23.47 15.83
CA ARG A 152 -21.90 23.90 16.96
C ARG A 152 -21.12 24.68 18.03
N ARG A 153 -19.80 24.47 18.14
CA ARG A 153 -18.95 25.06 19.18
C ARG A 153 -18.08 26.22 18.68
N ARG A 154 -17.99 26.44 17.36
CA ARG A 154 -17.18 27.52 16.81
C ARG A 154 -17.73 28.89 17.25
N PRO A 155 -16.88 29.89 17.50
CA PRO A 155 -17.35 31.25 17.78
C PRO A 155 -18.11 31.85 16.59
N THR A 156 -19.21 32.54 16.83
CA THR A 156 -19.98 33.22 15.78
C THR A 156 -19.11 34.27 15.08
N GLY A 157 -19.05 34.22 13.74
CA GLY A 157 -18.24 35.14 12.91
C GLY A 157 -16.77 34.75 12.75
N LEU A 158 -16.31 33.63 13.31
CA LEU A 158 -14.93 33.14 13.22
C LEU A 158 -14.86 31.69 12.72
N LEU A 159 -13.83 31.36 11.96
CA LEU A 159 -13.45 29.98 11.60
C LEU A 159 -12.28 29.47 12.44
N GLY A 160 -12.22 29.92 13.69
CA GLY A 160 -11.20 29.48 14.65
C GLY A 160 -11.57 28.18 15.35
N ALA A 161 -10.55 27.53 15.93
CA ALA A 161 -10.77 26.41 16.83
C ALA A 161 -11.65 26.85 18.02
N PRO A 162 -12.63 26.02 18.44
CA PRO A 162 -13.41 26.28 19.65
C PRO A 162 -12.50 26.52 20.85
N LEU A 163 -12.86 27.46 21.72
CA LEU A 163 -12.12 27.72 22.95
C LEU A 163 -12.08 26.42 23.78
N PRO A 164 -10.91 25.99 24.26
CA PRO A 164 -10.79 24.74 25.00
C PRO A 164 -11.60 24.82 26.29
N GLN A 165 -12.71 24.10 26.35
CA GLN A 165 -13.45 23.88 27.58
C GLN A 165 -12.76 22.76 28.36
N ASN A 166 -12.08 23.13 29.44
CA ASN A 166 -11.25 22.29 30.32
C ASN A 166 -9.96 21.71 29.72
N ARG A 167 -8.97 21.48 30.60
CA ARG A 167 -7.76 20.73 30.26
C ARG A 167 -8.16 19.29 29.92
N PRO A 168 -7.96 18.81 28.67
CA PRO A 168 -8.36 17.46 28.32
C PRO A 168 -7.57 16.47 29.16
N ARG A 169 -8.28 15.57 29.86
CA ARG A 169 -7.73 14.57 30.78
C ARG A 169 -6.62 13.71 30.13
N PHE A 170 -6.66 13.57 28.80
CA PHE A 170 -5.72 12.77 28.01
C PHE A 170 -4.81 13.60 27.08
N ARG A 171 -4.52 14.86 27.41
CA ARG A 171 -3.69 15.74 26.57
C ARG A 171 -2.35 15.12 26.17
N ILE A 172 -1.66 14.51 27.13
CA ILE A 172 -0.33 13.92 26.90
C ILE A 172 -0.44 12.72 25.97
N GLY A 173 -1.43 11.85 26.20
CA GLY A 173 -1.69 10.69 25.34
C GLY A 173 -2.01 11.08 23.90
N LEU A 174 -2.82 12.12 23.70
CA LEU A 174 -3.13 12.63 22.35
C LEU A 174 -1.88 13.17 21.65
N VAL A 175 -1.06 13.98 22.33
CA VAL A 175 0.18 14.52 21.75
C VAL A 175 1.17 13.39 21.44
N ALA A 176 1.35 12.44 22.35
CA ALA A 176 2.21 11.28 22.14
C ALA A 176 1.75 10.44 20.94
N ALA A 177 0.44 10.24 20.77
CA ALA A 177 -0.13 9.54 19.62
C ALA A 177 0.13 10.28 18.30
N ILE A 178 -0.05 11.60 18.27
CA ILE A 178 0.23 12.42 17.07
C ILE A 178 1.71 12.35 16.71
N VAL A 179 2.61 12.48 17.68
CA VAL A 179 4.06 12.41 17.45
C VAL A 179 4.47 11.01 17.00
N GLY A 180 3.99 9.96 17.68
CA GLY A 180 4.25 8.58 17.31
C GLY A 180 3.78 8.26 15.88
N LEU A 181 2.58 8.72 15.51
CA LEU A 181 2.06 8.56 14.16
C LEU A 181 2.84 9.39 13.13
N GLY A 182 3.30 10.59 13.49
CA GLY A 182 4.14 11.43 12.63
C GLY A 182 5.52 10.82 12.35
N VAL A 183 6.09 10.11 13.32
CA VAL A 183 7.35 9.37 13.14
C VAL A 183 7.12 8.10 12.31
N TYR A 184 6.04 7.37 12.59
CA TYR A 184 5.69 6.14 11.87
C TYR A 184 5.27 6.40 10.41
N MET A 185 4.59 7.53 10.16
CA MET A 185 4.16 7.98 8.84
C MET A 185 4.79 9.34 8.52
N PRO A 186 6.02 9.37 7.97
CA PRO A 186 6.77 10.61 7.76
C PRO A 186 6.01 11.65 6.93
N LEU A 187 5.19 11.23 5.97
CA LEU A 187 4.38 12.14 5.17
C LEU A 187 3.30 12.85 6.02
N PHE A 188 2.64 12.13 6.93
CA PHE A 188 1.69 12.72 7.88
C PHE A 188 2.38 13.69 8.85
N GLY A 189 3.55 13.32 9.37
CA GLY A 189 4.35 14.21 10.22
C GLY A 189 4.79 15.48 9.47
N THR A 190 5.24 15.31 8.22
CA THR A 190 5.71 16.42 7.38
C THR A 190 4.57 17.38 7.04
N THR A 191 3.37 16.89 6.70
CA THR A 191 2.23 17.78 6.43
C THR A 191 1.82 18.59 7.66
N LEU A 192 1.86 18.01 8.86
CA LEU A 192 1.65 18.75 10.11
C LEU A 192 2.69 19.85 10.32
N VAL A 193 3.97 19.54 10.10
CA VAL A 193 5.06 20.54 10.20
C VAL A 193 4.86 21.66 9.19
N ILE A 194 4.52 21.34 7.93
CA ILE A 194 4.25 22.34 6.89
C ILE A 194 3.10 23.27 7.31
N VAL A 195 1.98 22.71 7.79
CA VAL A 195 0.84 23.50 8.25
C VAL A 195 1.24 24.41 9.41
N LEU A 196 2.01 23.93 10.38
CA LEU A 196 2.50 24.73 11.51
C LEU A 196 3.42 25.88 11.06
N VAL A 197 4.30 25.63 10.09
CA VAL A 197 5.18 26.65 9.52
C VAL A 197 4.37 27.69 8.76
N VAL A 198 3.44 27.28 7.91
CA VAL A 198 2.56 28.19 7.15
C VAL A 198 1.70 29.03 8.10
N GLU A 199 1.16 28.42 9.16
CA GLU A 199 0.39 29.16 10.17
C GLU A 199 1.25 30.24 10.84
N ARG A 200 2.45 29.87 11.29
CA ARG A 200 3.35 30.80 12.01
C ARG A 200 3.91 31.92 11.13
N VAL A 201 4.32 31.59 9.91
CA VAL A 201 5.05 32.52 9.04
C VAL A 201 4.12 33.35 8.16
N VAL A 202 2.99 32.78 7.72
CA VAL A 202 2.08 33.44 6.76
C VAL A 202 0.78 33.87 7.45
N LEU A 203 0.01 32.91 7.98
CA LEU A 203 -1.36 33.17 8.42
C LEU A 203 -1.46 34.09 9.64
N ARG A 204 -0.47 34.03 10.55
CA ARG A 204 -0.38 34.94 11.71
C ARG A 204 0.09 36.35 11.35
N ARG A 205 0.76 36.56 10.21
CA ARG A 205 1.23 37.88 9.77
C ARG A 205 0.13 38.70 9.09
N ILE A 206 -0.81 38.04 8.42
CA ILE A 206 -1.92 38.73 7.74
C ILE A 206 -3.04 39.04 8.73
N ALA A 207 -3.25 40.32 9.04
CA ALA A 207 -4.19 40.76 10.07
C ALA A 207 -5.65 40.31 9.81
N LYS A 208 -6.09 40.30 8.54
CA LYS A 208 -7.44 39.85 8.14
C LYS A 208 -7.62 38.34 8.39
N THR A 209 -6.65 37.54 7.96
CA THR A 209 -6.65 36.06 8.12
C THR A 209 -6.50 35.64 9.58
N ARG A 210 -5.61 36.31 10.33
CA ARG A 210 -5.42 36.08 11.77
C ARG A 210 -6.71 36.32 12.56
N ARG A 211 -7.44 37.40 12.25
CA ARG A 211 -8.73 37.69 12.90
C ARG A 211 -9.77 36.66 12.51
N TRP A 212 -9.91 36.35 11.22
CA TRP A 212 -10.91 35.42 10.71
C TRP A 212 -10.72 33.97 11.22
N LEU A 213 -9.47 33.51 11.37
CA LEU A 213 -9.12 32.19 11.92
C LEU A 213 -9.02 32.17 13.46
N GLY A 214 -9.26 33.29 14.15
CA GLY A 214 -9.13 33.35 15.61
C GLY A 214 -7.70 33.12 16.14
N LEU A 215 -6.67 33.34 15.32
CA LEU A 215 -5.25 33.16 15.67
C LEU A 215 -4.66 34.34 16.48
N GLY A 216 -5.50 35.25 16.97
CA GLY A 216 -5.09 36.32 17.87
C GLY A 216 -4.51 35.75 19.16
N ARG A 217 -3.45 36.38 19.71
CA ARG A 217 -2.93 36.00 21.03
C ARG A 217 -4.11 36.01 22.00
N ALA A 218 -4.42 34.87 22.61
CA ALA A 218 -5.19 34.86 23.84
C ALA A 218 -4.47 35.83 24.78
N ALA A 219 -5.14 36.90 25.18
CA ALA A 219 -4.60 37.84 26.13
C ALA A 219 -4.16 37.04 27.35
N SER A 220 -2.87 37.08 27.65
CA SER A 220 -2.31 36.59 28.89
C SER A 220 -2.93 37.42 30.02
N SER A 221 -3.83 36.81 30.78
CA SER A 221 -4.15 37.20 32.16
C SER A 221 -3.23 36.45 33.11
#